data_AF-A0A2I0NKT8-F1
#
_entry.id   AF-A0A2I0NKT8-F1
#
_cell.length_a   1.000
_cell.length_b   1.000
_cell.length_c   1.000
_cell.angle_alpha   90.00
_cell.angle_beta   90.00
_cell.angle_gamma   90.00
#
_symmetry.space_group_name_H-M   'P 1'
#
loop_
_entity.id
_entity.type
_entity.pdbx_description
1 polymer ?
#
loop_
_entity_poly.entity_id
_entity_poly.type
_entity_poly.pdbx_seq_one_letter_code
_entity_poly.pdbx_strand_id
1 'polypeptide(L)'
;MSFLIRFARQWIAGETLDSAIKSAEKANNSGIGAIINFLGEHVRNPEEAKTNLEENLRILDAIKNSGVKASLSIKLTQLGLDFDKNQCLSNVETIVGSASSKDIFVWIDMENSTYTEDTIDIYMDVLKKYRKTGIAIQANLLRSGKDVKTIAAAGGVIRLVKGAYRENKEIAYTSHSEITINFSKLMGYLFYKSPSFAIATHDDILIDEAKNVNETHGRRIEFQMLMGVRKSLKDGLVSEGFVVVDYIPYGKKWLPYTLRRIRERKRNILLVLRSVFDI
;
A
#
# COMPACT_ATOMS: atom_id res chain seq x y z
N MET A 1 22.03 -17.27 4.99
CA MET A 1 21.51 -15.89 4.85
C MET A 1 21.37 -15.43 3.39
N SER A 2 22.39 -15.61 2.53
CA SER A 2 22.40 -15.12 1.13
C SER A 2 21.24 -15.63 0.25
N PHE A 3 20.82 -16.90 0.38
CA PHE A 3 19.76 -17.48 -0.45
C PHE A 3 18.35 -16.95 -0.13
N LEU A 4 18.03 -16.74 1.17
CA LEU A 4 16.77 -16.14 1.62
C LEU A 4 16.62 -14.70 1.13
N ILE A 5 17.70 -13.93 1.09
CA ILE A 5 17.70 -12.57 0.53
C ILE A 5 17.48 -12.62 -0.98
N ARG A 6 18.12 -13.56 -1.69
CA ARG A 6 17.91 -13.75 -3.13
C ARG A 6 16.48 -14.14 -3.47
N PHE A 7 15.82 -14.92 -2.61
CA PHE A 7 14.40 -15.24 -2.73
C PHE A 7 13.51 -14.04 -2.35
N ALA A 8 13.85 -13.30 -1.31
CA ALA A 8 13.09 -12.11 -0.89
C ALA A 8 13.12 -10.99 -1.94
N ARG A 9 14.21 -10.86 -2.71
CA ARG A 9 14.40 -9.88 -3.79
C ARG A 9 13.32 -9.89 -4.88
N GLN A 10 12.51 -10.95 -4.96
CA GLN A 10 11.37 -10.96 -5.86
C GLN A 10 10.20 -10.09 -5.34
N TRP A 11 10.19 -9.72 -4.06
CA TRP A 11 9.14 -8.91 -3.43
C TRP A 11 9.65 -7.65 -2.73
N ILE A 12 10.96 -7.47 -2.61
CA ILE A 12 11.59 -6.25 -2.06
C ILE A 12 12.65 -5.74 -3.04
N ALA A 13 12.83 -4.43 -3.12
CA ALA A 13 13.85 -3.82 -3.96
C ALA A 13 15.28 -4.08 -3.45
N GLY A 14 15.43 -4.22 -2.14
CA GLY A 14 16.71 -4.36 -1.45
C GLY A 14 16.67 -3.70 -0.08
N GLU A 15 17.84 -3.52 0.53
CA GLU A 15 17.95 -2.94 1.87
C GLU A 15 18.20 -1.43 1.87
N THR A 16 18.44 -0.82 0.70
CA THR A 16 18.83 0.59 0.56
C THR A 16 17.82 1.38 -0.27
N LEU A 17 17.74 2.69 -0.02
CA LEU A 17 16.93 3.63 -0.80
C LEU A 17 17.33 3.63 -2.29
N ASP A 18 18.63 3.61 -2.59
CA ASP A 18 19.10 3.52 -3.98
C ASP A 18 18.56 2.30 -4.73
N SER A 19 18.40 1.17 -4.02
CA SER A 19 17.81 -0.04 -4.61
C SER A 19 16.32 0.17 -4.92
N ALA A 20 15.60 0.89 -4.06
CA ALA A 20 14.20 1.26 -4.29
C ALA A 20 14.05 2.22 -5.47
N ILE A 21 14.92 3.24 -5.58
CA ILE A 21 14.91 4.18 -6.70
C ILE A 21 15.21 3.47 -8.02
N LYS A 22 16.27 2.66 -8.10
CA LYS A 22 16.57 1.85 -9.30
C LYS A 22 15.43 0.94 -9.72
N SER A 23 14.70 0.43 -8.73
CA SER A 23 13.52 -0.39 -9.00
C SER A 23 12.35 0.42 -9.53
N ALA A 24 12.13 1.62 -8.98
CA ALA A 24 11.12 2.56 -9.48
C ALA A 24 11.44 3.00 -10.92
N GLU A 25 12.70 3.31 -11.23
CA GLU A 25 13.18 3.60 -12.59
C GLU A 25 12.84 2.45 -13.55
N LYS A 26 13.15 1.21 -13.16
CA LYS A 26 12.84 0.03 -13.97
C LYS A 26 11.34 -0.14 -14.21
N ALA A 27 10.51 0.08 -13.19
CA ALA A 27 9.05 0.05 -13.33
C ALA A 27 8.58 1.15 -14.29
N ASN A 28 9.06 2.39 -14.12
CA ASN A 28 8.70 3.54 -14.95
C ASN A 28 9.08 3.34 -16.42
N ASN A 29 10.25 2.75 -16.70
CA ASN A 29 10.68 2.39 -18.05
C ASN A 29 9.77 1.34 -18.71
N SER A 30 8.96 0.63 -17.93
CA SER A 30 7.96 -0.33 -18.41
C SER A 30 6.54 0.25 -18.42
N GLY A 31 6.39 1.57 -18.24
CA GLY A 31 5.08 2.23 -18.17
C GLY A 31 4.35 2.08 -16.82
N ILE A 32 5.00 1.50 -15.80
CA ILE A 32 4.41 1.23 -14.49
C ILE A 32 4.89 2.30 -13.49
N GLY A 33 3.98 2.92 -12.73
CA GLY A 33 4.33 3.85 -11.65
C GLY A 33 4.90 3.12 -10.43
N ALA A 34 5.38 3.86 -9.43
CA ALA A 34 5.89 3.28 -8.18
C ALA A 34 5.20 3.84 -6.92
N ILE A 35 5.11 3.00 -5.89
CA ILE A 35 4.86 3.38 -4.49
C ILE A 35 6.07 2.87 -3.70
N ILE A 36 6.89 3.76 -3.19
CA ILE A 36 8.04 3.39 -2.35
C ILE A 36 7.57 3.27 -0.90
N ASN A 37 7.94 2.19 -0.23
CA ASN A 37 7.64 1.97 1.18
C ASN A 37 8.89 1.53 1.95
N PHE A 38 9.26 2.27 2.99
CA PHE A 38 10.28 1.83 3.94
C PHE A 38 9.74 0.76 4.89
N LEU A 39 10.44 -0.36 5.01
CA LEU A 39 10.00 -1.52 5.77
C LEU A 39 10.26 -1.35 7.27
N GLY A 40 9.21 -1.67 8.04
CA GLY A 40 9.16 -1.59 9.50
C GLY A 40 7.71 -1.48 9.96
N GLU A 41 7.41 -1.84 11.19
CA GLU A 41 6.12 -1.63 11.87
C GLU A 41 6.46 -1.50 13.37
N HIS A 42 5.61 -0.84 14.15
CA HIS A 42 5.65 -0.81 15.62
C HIS A 42 6.98 -0.32 16.23
N VAL A 43 7.27 0.98 16.11
CA VAL A 43 8.40 1.56 16.84
C VAL A 43 8.10 1.69 18.33
N ARG A 44 9.14 1.55 19.16
CA ARG A 44 9.00 1.46 20.62
C ARG A 44 9.33 2.75 21.37
N ASN A 45 9.90 3.74 20.69
CA ASN A 45 10.32 4.99 21.30
C ASN A 45 10.29 6.16 20.29
N PRO A 46 10.26 7.41 20.78
CA PRO A 46 10.26 8.61 19.94
C PRO A 46 11.47 8.73 19.00
N GLU A 47 12.65 8.25 19.39
CA GLU A 47 13.88 8.33 18.60
C GLU A 47 13.79 7.46 17.33
N GLU A 48 13.22 6.26 17.44
CA GLU A 48 12.93 5.41 16.29
C GLU A 48 11.85 6.04 15.38
N ALA A 49 10.82 6.66 15.96
CA ALA A 49 9.82 7.39 15.17
C ALA A 49 10.44 8.54 14.37
N LYS A 50 11.34 9.30 15.01
CA LYS A 50 12.10 10.38 14.36
C LYS A 50 13.00 9.86 13.24
N THR A 51 13.68 8.73 13.47
CA THR A 51 14.52 8.09 12.44
C THR A 51 13.69 7.68 11.22
N ASN A 52 12.50 7.13 11.43
CA ASN A 52 11.60 6.77 10.32
C ASN A 52 11.02 8.00 9.63
N LEU A 53 10.71 9.07 10.36
CA LEU A 53 10.33 10.36 9.78
C LEU A 53 11.42 10.86 8.84
N GLU A 54 12.67 10.92 9.31
CA GLU A 54 13.82 11.35 8.51
C GLU A 54 14.02 10.48 7.27
N GLU A 55 13.87 9.16 7.38
CA GLU A 55 13.94 8.26 6.23
C GLU A 55 12.83 8.54 5.20
N ASN A 56 11.61 8.80 5.65
CA ASN A 56 10.51 9.17 4.74
C ASN A 56 10.79 10.50 4.01
N LEU A 57 11.38 11.49 4.70
CA LEU A 57 11.81 12.74 4.05
C LEU A 57 12.89 12.48 3.00
N ARG A 58 13.87 11.62 3.30
CA ARG A 58 14.91 11.20 2.34
C ARG A 58 14.34 10.50 1.12
N ILE A 59 13.30 9.68 1.27
CA ILE A 59 12.59 9.08 0.13
C ILE A 59 12.00 10.17 -0.77
N LEU A 60 11.32 11.15 -0.19
CA LEU A 60 10.71 12.25 -0.96
C LEU A 60 11.76 13.06 -1.73
N ASP A 61 12.90 13.36 -1.10
CA ASP A 61 14.02 14.04 -1.76
C ASP A 61 14.59 13.17 -2.90
N ALA A 62 14.77 11.87 -2.67
CA ALA A 62 15.28 10.95 -3.68
C ALA A 62 14.32 10.79 -4.88
N ILE A 63 13.00 10.70 -4.65
CA ILE A 63 11.99 10.70 -5.70
C ILE A 63 12.10 11.98 -6.53
N LYS A 64 12.16 13.15 -5.86
CA LYS A 64 12.24 14.44 -6.55
C LYS A 64 13.53 14.58 -7.37
N ASN A 65 14.67 14.19 -6.82
CA ASN A 65 15.98 14.35 -7.44
C ASN A 65 16.22 13.38 -8.62
N SER A 66 15.70 12.16 -8.52
CA SER A 66 15.81 11.17 -9.60
C SER A 66 14.79 11.38 -10.72
N GLY A 67 13.68 12.09 -10.45
CA GLY A 67 12.62 12.31 -11.42
C GLY A 67 11.75 11.08 -11.69
N VAL A 68 11.87 10.02 -10.88
CA VAL A 68 11.00 8.83 -10.99
C VAL A 68 9.55 9.20 -10.71
N LYS A 69 8.63 8.57 -11.46
CA LYS A 69 7.18 8.63 -11.23
C LYS A 69 6.83 7.72 -10.07
N ALA A 70 6.98 8.23 -8.86
CA ALA A 70 6.74 7.51 -7.62
C ALA A 70 5.90 8.32 -6.61
N SER A 71 5.18 7.57 -5.77
CA SER A 71 4.51 8.04 -4.56
C SER A 71 5.16 7.39 -3.34
N LEU A 72 4.83 7.87 -2.15
CA LEU A 72 5.28 7.32 -0.87
C LEU A 72 4.14 6.55 -0.19
N SER A 73 4.44 5.42 0.47
CA SER A 73 3.56 4.76 1.43
C SER A 73 4.17 4.82 2.82
N ILE A 74 3.37 5.25 3.82
CA ILE A 74 3.77 5.33 5.23
C ILE A 74 2.87 4.46 6.10
N LYS A 75 3.40 4.02 7.24
CA LYS A 75 2.66 3.33 8.31
C LYS A 75 2.73 4.15 9.58
N LEU A 76 1.60 4.33 10.24
CA LEU A 76 1.51 5.26 11.37
C LEU A 76 2.19 4.72 12.63
N THR A 77 2.24 3.40 12.80
CA THR A 77 3.02 2.79 13.90
C THR A 77 4.52 3.01 13.76
N GLN A 78 5.04 3.28 12.55
CA GLN A 78 6.43 3.72 12.37
C GLN A 78 6.67 5.16 12.83
N LEU A 79 5.60 5.95 12.96
CA LEU A 79 5.64 7.38 13.23
C LEU A 79 5.16 7.72 14.65
N GLY A 80 4.95 6.71 15.51
CA GLY A 80 4.65 6.88 16.93
C GLY A 80 3.19 6.62 17.33
N LEU A 81 2.35 6.08 16.44
CA LEU A 81 0.93 5.83 16.75
C LEU A 81 0.72 4.96 18.01
N ASP A 82 1.63 4.02 18.26
CA ASP A 82 1.55 3.09 19.40
C ASP A 82 1.63 3.77 20.78
N PHE A 83 2.19 4.98 20.88
CA PHE A 83 2.44 5.62 22.17
C PHE A 83 2.05 7.10 22.25
N ASP A 84 1.98 7.82 21.13
CA ASP A 84 1.53 9.22 21.11
C ASP A 84 0.89 9.59 19.77
N LYS A 85 -0.45 9.67 19.76
CA LYS A 85 -1.26 10.05 18.58
C LYS A 85 -0.95 11.48 18.09
N ASN A 86 -0.66 12.42 19.00
CA ASN A 86 -0.36 13.81 18.63
C ASN A 86 1.03 13.92 17.99
N GLN A 87 2.02 13.24 18.57
CA GLN A 87 3.36 13.11 17.97
C GLN A 87 3.25 12.45 16.59
N CYS A 88 2.46 11.38 16.46
CA CYS A 88 2.22 10.70 15.19
C CYS A 88 1.62 11.66 14.14
N LEU A 89 0.56 12.40 14.48
CA LEU A 89 -0.05 13.39 13.61
C LEU A 89 0.97 14.45 13.16
N SER A 90 1.77 15.00 14.09
CA SER A 90 2.81 15.99 13.77
C SER A 90 3.87 15.45 12.80
N ASN A 91 4.31 14.20 13.01
CA ASN A 91 5.25 13.52 12.11
C ASN A 91 4.62 13.31 10.72
N VAL A 92 3.36 12.89 10.65
CA VAL A 92 2.64 12.72 9.38
C VAL A 92 2.50 14.06 8.66
N GLU A 93 2.07 15.12 9.34
CA GLU A 93 1.94 16.48 8.78
C GLU A 93 3.27 16.98 8.19
N THR A 94 4.38 16.69 8.86
CA THR A 94 5.73 17.02 8.36
C THR A 94 6.03 16.30 7.04
N ILE A 95 5.76 14.99 6.95
CA ILE A 95 5.98 14.19 5.73
C ILE A 95 5.09 14.69 4.59
N VAL A 96 3.78 14.81 4.82
CA VAL A 96 2.84 15.20 3.75
C VAL A 96 3.03 16.66 3.33
N GLY A 97 3.47 17.54 4.23
CA GLY A 97 3.87 18.91 3.90
C GLY A 97 5.08 18.95 2.96
N SER A 98 6.12 18.17 3.26
CA SER A 98 7.29 18.00 2.37
C SER A 98 6.93 17.36 1.03
N ALA A 99 6.03 16.37 1.03
CA ALA A 99 5.57 15.71 -0.19
C ALA A 99 4.77 16.67 -1.08
N SER A 100 3.91 17.49 -0.46
CA SER A 100 3.08 18.50 -1.14
C SER A 100 3.94 19.54 -1.88
N SER A 101 5.00 20.06 -1.25
CA SER A 101 5.92 21.02 -1.91
C SER A 101 6.71 20.41 -3.06
N LYS A 102 6.80 19.07 -3.12
CA LYS A 102 7.47 18.30 -4.18
C LYS A 102 6.53 17.72 -5.23
N ASP A 103 5.22 17.93 -5.08
CA ASP A 103 4.16 17.37 -5.92
C ASP A 103 3.98 15.84 -5.81
N ILE A 104 4.45 15.23 -4.72
CA ILE A 104 4.45 13.77 -4.52
C ILE A 104 3.21 13.35 -3.72
N PHE A 105 2.54 12.28 -4.16
CA PHE A 105 1.39 11.70 -3.46
C PHE A 105 1.84 10.82 -2.27
N VAL A 106 1.13 10.88 -1.15
CA VAL A 106 1.39 10.04 0.03
C VAL A 106 0.20 9.13 0.34
N TRP A 107 0.46 7.85 0.47
CA TRP A 107 -0.50 6.85 0.94
C TRP A 107 -0.25 6.52 2.41
N ILE A 108 -1.31 6.56 3.20
CA ILE A 108 -1.34 6.04 4.57
C ILE A 108 -1.82 4.59 4.49
N ASP A 109 -0.92 3.64 4.76
CA ASP A 109 -1.26 2.24 4.81
C ASP A 109 -2.07 1.92 6.07
N MET A 110 -3.02 0.99 5.92
CA MET A 110 -3.84 0.50 7.03
C MET A 110 -3.19 -0.73 7.65
N GLU A 111 -3.00 -0.67 8.97
CA GLU A 111 -2.41 -1.73 9.77
C GLU A 111 -3.52 -2.65 10.33
N ASN A 112 -3.27 -3.39 11.41
CA ASN A 112 -4.30 -4.27 11.99
C ASN A 112 -5.47 -3.47 12.60
N SER A 113 -6.56 -4.15 12.94
CA SER A 113 -7.82 -3.52 13.36
C SER A 113 -7.70 -2.59 14.58
N THR A 114 -6.71 -2.81 15.45
CA THR A 114 -6.47 -1.98 16.64
C THR A 114 -6.17 -0.54 16.28
N TYR A 115 -5.55 -0.29 15.13
CA TYR A 115 -5.14 1.05 14.68
C TYR A 115 -6.13 1.70 13.71
N THR A 116 -7.19 1.01 13.29
CA THR A 116 -8.04 1.48 12.19
C THR A 116 -8.71 2.80 12.49
N GLU A 117 -9.26 2.98 13.71
CA GLU A 117 -9.91 4.23 14.10
C GLU A 117 -8.93 5.39 14.07
N ASP A 118 -7.81 5.27 14.81
CA ASP A 118 -6.84 6.36 14.92
C ASP A 118 -6.19 6.70 13.58
N THR A 119 -5.99 5.71 12.71
CA THR A 119 -5.47 5.94 11.34
C THR A 119 -6.45 6.75 10.51
N ILE A 120 -7.74 6.44 10.58
CA ILE A 120 -8.78 7.20 9.87
C ILE A 120 -8.87 8.62 10.44
N ASP A 121 -8.86 8.80 11.76
CA ASP A 121 -8.88 10.12 12.40
C ASP A 121 -7.72 11.01 11.92
N ILE A 122 -6.49 10.50 12.00
CA ILE A 122 -5.29 11.20 11.54
C ILE A 122 -5.40 11.54 10.05
N TYR A 123 -5.86 10.60 9.22
CA TYR A 123 -6.05 10.86 7.80
C TYR A 123 -7.08 11.96 7.55
N MET A 124 -8.20 11.97 8.27
CA MET A 124 -9.25 12.98 8.11
C MET A 124 -8.75 14.38 8.53
N ASP A 125 -7.88 14.47 9.52
CA ASP A 125 -7.21 15.73 9.89
C ASP A 125 -6.21 16.19 8.82
N VAL A 126 -5.40 15.27 8.31
CA VAL A 126 -4.45 15.55 7.21
C VAL A 126 -5.17 15.98 5.94
N LEU A 127 -6.29 15.33 5.59
CA LEU A 127 -7.08 15.60 4.37
C LEU A 127 -7.63 17.04 4.33
N LYS A 128 -7.89 17.66 5.49
CA LYS A 128 -8.33 19.06 5.58
C LYS A 128 -7.29 20.03 5.01
N LYS A 129 -6.00 19.68 5.08
CA LYS A 129 -4.86 20.53 4.69
C LYS A 129 -4.17 20.05 3.41
N TYR A 130 -4.07 18.72 3.21
CA TYR A 130 -3.25 18.12 2.17
C TYR A 130 -4.05 17.16 1.29
N ARG A 131 -4.46 17.62 0.10
CA ARG A 131 -5.30 16.84 -0.83
C ARG A 131 -4.57 15.74 -1.60
N LYS A 132 -3.23 15.79 -1.70
CA LYS A 132 -2.40 14.75 -2.32
C LYS A 132 -2.06 13.62 -1.35
N THR A 133 -3.07 13.19 -0.59
CA THR A 133 -2.97 12.12 0.39
C THR A 133 -4.13 11.15 0.23
N GLY A 134 -3.84 9.86 0.40
CA GLY A 134 -4.83 8.79 0.34
C GLY A 134 -4.64 7.79 1.46
N ILE A 135 -5.65 6.97 1.70
CA ILE A 135 -5.65 5.96 2.78
C ILE A 135 -6.04 4.59 2.24
N ALA A 136 -5.42 3.54 2.77
CA ALA A 136 -5.84 2.18 2.49
C ALA A 136 -7.06 1.78 3.33
N ILE A 137 -8.01 1.04 2.75
CA ILE A 137 -9.14 0.46 3.49
C ILE A 137 -9.26 -1.02 3.15
N GLN A 138 -9.45 -1.84 4.20
CA GLN A 138 -9.41 -3.30 4.10
C GLN A 138 -10.82 -3.87 3.95
N ALA A 139 -11.08 -4.56 2.86
CA ALA A 139 -12.39 -5.15 2.56
C ALA A 139 -12.78 -6.29 3.52
N ASN A 140 -11.85 -6.88 4.27
CA ASN A 140 -12.18 -7.92 5.23
C ASN A 140 -12.85 -7.38 6.50
N LEU A 141 -12.65 -6.13 6.92
CA LEU A 141 -13.25 -5.63 8.15
C LEU A 141 -14.75 -5.32 7.96
N LEU A 142 -15.57 -5.66 8.96
CA LEU A 142 -17.02 -5.40 8.94
C LEU A 142 -17.33 -3.90 8.94
N ARG A 143 -16.47 -3.09 9.57
CA ARG A 143 -16.59 -1.63 9.67
C ARG A 143 -16.35 -0.88 8.36
N SER A 144 -15.63 -1.48 7.40
CA SER A 144 -15.14 -0.79 6.19
C SER A 144 -16.23 -0.17 5.33
N GLY A 145 -17.45 -0.72 5.33
CA GLY A 145 -18.58 -0.11 4.63
C GLY A 145 -18.95 1.28 5.15
N LYS A 146 -18.82 1.52 6.46
CA LYS A 146 -19.03 2.84 7.06
C LYS A 146 -17.84 3.75 6.74
N ASP A 147 -16.62 3.25 6.93
CA ASP A 147 -15.40 4.02 6.75
C ASP A 147 -15.23 4.53 5.31
N VAL A 148 -15.46 3.67 4.30
CA VAL A 148 -15.43 4.06 2.88
C VAL A 148 -16.44 5.17 2.58
N LYS A 149 -17.66 5.09 3.13
CA LYS A 149 -18.69 6.11 2.91
C LYS A 149 -18.26 7.46 3.50
N THR A 150 -17.77 7.46 4.73
CA THR A 150 -17.30 8.66 5.42
C THR A 150 -16.15 9.32 4.66
N ILE A 151 -15.13 8.54 4.29
CA ILE A 151 -13.94 9.06 3.61
C ILE A 151 -14.29 9.58 2.21
N ALA A 152 -15.08 8.83 1.43
CA ALA A 152 -15.49 9.26 0.10
C ALA A 152 -16.34 10.54 0.15
N ALA A 153 -17.23 10.68 1.14
CA ALA A 153 -18.03 11.89 1.33
C ALA A 153 -17.18 13.13 1.65
N ALA A 154 -16.03 12.95 2.31
CA ALA A 154 -15.05 14.01 2.57
C ALA A 154 -14.12 14.32 1.38
N GLY A 155 -14.30 13.60 0.26
CA GLY A 155 -13.44 13.71 -0.92
C GLY A 155 -12.08 13.04 -0.77
N GLY A 156 -11.94 12.10 0.17
CA GLY A 156 -10.71 11.33 0.36
C GLY A 156 -10.46 10.31 -0.74
N VAL A 157 -9.19 10.01 -0.99
CA VAL A 157 -8.75 9.02 -1.98
C VAL A 157 -8.48 7.69 -1.27
N ILE A 158 -9.16 6.63 -1.72
CA ILE A 158 -9.07 5.31 -1.08
C ILE A 158 -8.25 4.36 -1.96
N ARG A 159 -7.35 3.61 -1.31
CA ARG A 159 -6.75 2.37 -1.82
C ARG A 159 -7.51 1.19 -1.22
N LEU A 160 -8.28 0.49 -2.04
CA LEU A 160 -9.04 -0.68 -1.58
C LEU A 160 -8.15 -1.93 -1.62
N VAL A 161 -7.99 -2.60 -0.49
CA VAL A 161 -7.24 -3.87 -0.34
C VAL A 161 -8.14 -4.95 0.26
N LYS A 162 -7.78 -6.24 0.13
CA LYS A 162 -8.51 -7.32 0.84
C LYS A 162 -8.31 -7.28 2.36
N GLY A 163 -7.12 -6.89 2.82
CA GLY A 163 -6.68 -7.01 4.21
C GLY A 163 -5.56 -8.04 4.35
N ALA A 164 -4.51 -7.68 5.10
CA ALA A 164 -3.27 -8.48 5.21
C ALA A 164 -3.01 -9.04 6.61
N TYR A 165 -3.84 -8.67 7.58
CA TYR A 165 -3.74 -9.09 8.98
C TYR A 165 -4.79 -10.15 9.29
N ARG A 166 -4.46 -11.03 10.24
CA ARG A 166 -5.38 -12.07 10.70
C ARG A 166 -6.23 -11.48 11.82
N GLU A 167 -7.52 -11.32 11.54
CA GLU A 167 -8.49 -10.72 12.44
C GLU A 167 -9.53 -11.74 12.93
N ASN A 168 -10.19 -11.44 14.05
CA ASN A 168 -11.28 -12.27 14.58
C ASN A 168 -12.53 -12.13 13.69
N LYS A 169 -13.29 -13.24 13.54
CA LYS A 169 -14.59 -13.28 12.85
C LYS A 169 -15.63 -12.30 13.40
N GLU A 170 -15.49 -11.88 14.65
CA GLU A 170 -16.37 -10.86 15.28
C GLU A 170 -16.24 -9.48 14.64
N ILE A 171 -15.08 -9.18 14.04
CA ILE A 171 -14.76 -7.87 13.47
C ILE A 171 -14.42 -7.93 11.97
N ALA A 172 -14.25 -9.14 11.41
CA ALA A 172 -13.83 -9.32 10.04
C ALA A 172 -14.47 -10.55 9.37
N TYR A 173 -14.73 -10.44 8.07
CA TYR A 173 -14.90 -11.59 7.19
C TYR A 173 -13.58 -12.39 7.14
N THR A 174 -13.68 -13.70 7.33
CA THR A 174 -12.49 -14.58 7.36
C THR A 174 -12.43 -15.51 6.15
N SER A 175 -13.53 -15.74 5.45
CA SER A 175 -13.54 -16.53 4.23
C SER A 175 -13.15 -15.68 3.01
N HIS A 176 -12.43 -16.30 2.07
CA HIS A 176 -12.02 -15.63 0.83
C HIS A 176 -13.22 -15.12 0.02
N SER A 177 -14.33 -15.87 0.01
CA SER A 177 -15.54 -15.51 -0.71
C SER A 177 -16.19 -14.27 -0.12
N GLU A 178 -16.38 -14.22 1.20
CA GLU A 178 -16.99 -13.05 1.86
C GLU A 178 -16.15 -11.79 1.69
N ILE A 179 -14.81 -11.91 1.83
CA ILE A 179 -13.89 -10.78 1.61
C ILE A 179 -13.99 -10.27 0.17
N THR A 180 -14.06 -11.17 -0.82
CA THR A 180 -14.14 -10.80 -2.24
C THR A 180 -15.49 -10.16 -2.56
N ILE A 181 -16.60 -10.68 -2.02
CA ILE A 181 -17.93 -10.07 -2.14
C ILE A 181 -17.94 -8.67 -1.52
N ASN A 182 -17.36 -8.50 -0.33
CA ASN A 182 -17.32 -7.18 0.30
C ASN A 182 -16.40 -6.22 -0.46
N PHE A 183 -15.28 -6.70 -1.02
CA PHE A 183 -14.42 -5.89 -1.89
C PHE A 183 -15.21 -5.36 -3.09
N SER A 184 -15.92 -6.24 -3.82
CA SER A 184 -16.78 -5.85 -4.95
C SER A 184 -17.82 -4.80 -4.54
N LYS A 185 -18.52 -5.00 -3.42
CA LYS A 185 -19.49 -4.03 -2.88
C LYS A 185 -18.87 -2.65 -2.61
N LEU A 186 -17.71 -2.62 -1.94
CA LEU A 186 -17.01 -1.36 -1.64
C LEU A 186 -16.49 -0.68 -2.92
N MET A 187 -15.97 -1.46 -3.86
CA MET A 187 -15.51 -0.99 -5.17
C MET A 187 -16.66 -0.36 -5.97
N GLY A 188 -17.83 -1.00 -6.03
CA GLY A 188 -19.02 -0.44 -6.67
C GLY A 188 -19.43 0.91 -6.06
N TYR A 189 -19.36 1.04 -4.73
CA TYR A 189 -19.61 2.33 -4.07
C TYR A 189 -18.58 3.40 -4.47
N LEU A 190 -17.30 3.05 -4.57
CA LEU A 190 -16.25 3.97 -5.02
C LEU A 190 -16.46 4.42 -6.47
N PHE A 191 -16.84 3.52 -7.39
CA PHE A 191 -17.20 3.91 -8.75
C PHE A 191 -18.37 4.92 -8.78
N TYR A 192 -19.35 4.74 -7.91
CA TYR A 192 -20.49 5.65 -7.82
C TYR A 192 -20.14 7.02 -7.22
N LYS A 193 -19.34 7.05 -6.15
CA LYS A 193 -19.12 8.27 -5.33
C LYS A 193 -17.77 8.95 -5.49
N SER A 194 -16.75 8.25 -5.95
CA SER A 194 -15.37 8.75 -5.99
C SER A 194 -14.92 9.00 -7.43
N PRO A 195 -14.35 10.18 -7.74
CA PRO A 195 -13.82 10.46 -9.07
C PRO A 195 -12.53 9.68 -9.37
N SER A 196 -11.79 9.31 -8.31
CA SER A 196 -10.57 8.52 -8.39
C SER A 196 -10.36 7.66 -7.15
N PHE A 197 -9.81 6.47 -7.33
CA PHE A 197 -9.42 5.56 -6.26
C PHE A 197 -8.45 4.50 -6.80
N ALA A 198 -7.81 3.77 -5.89
CA ALA A 198 -6.90 2.69 -6.25
C ALA A 198 -7.49 1.33 -5.88
N ILE A 199 -7.26 0.34 -6.75
CA ILE A 199 -7.65 -1.06 -6.58
C ILE A 199 -6.36 -1.84 -6.38
N ALA A 200 -6.09 -2.22 -5.13
CA ALA A 200 -4.87 -2.90 -4.75
C ALA A 200 -5.11 -4.40 -4.56
N THR A 201 -5.07 -5.15 -5.67
CA THR A 201 -5.34 -6.59 -5.71
C THR A 201 -4.56 -7.29 -6.83
N HIS A 202 -4.38 -8.61 -6.69
CA HIS A 202 -3.87 -9.50 -7.74
C HIS A 202 -4.94 -10.48 -8.24
N ASP A 203 -6.20 -10.26 -7.87
CA ASP A 203 -7.31 -11.15 -8.18
C ASP A 203 -7.90 -10.80 -9.55
N ASP A 204 -7.86 -11.75 -10.49
CA ASP A 204 -8.37 -11.58 -11.85
C ASP A 204 -9.85 -11.18 -11.86
N ILE A 205 -10.66 -11.81 -11.00
CA ILE A 205 -12.11 -11.59 -10.97
C ILE A 205 -12.42 -10.13 -10.62
N LEU A 206 -11.75 -9.60 -9.59
CA LEU A 206 -11.96 -8.22 -9.16
C LEU A 206 -11.40 -7.20 -10.15
N ILE A 207 -10.33 -7.55 -10.87
CA ILE A 207 -9.73 -6.68 -11.89
C ILE A 207 -10.63 -6.60 -13.11
N ASP A 208 -11.13 -7.74 -13.59
CA ASP A 208 -12.05 -7.77 -14.73
C ASP A 208 -13.39 -7.09 -14.38
N GLU A 209 -13.90 -7.28 -13.17
CA GLU A 209 -15.06 -6.54 -12.66
C GLU A 209 -14.79 -5.03 -12.69
N ALA A 210 -13.64 -4.58 -12.20
CA ALA A 210 -13.28 -3.16 -12.19
C ALA A 210 -13.19 -2.57 -13.60
N LYS A 211 -12.57 -3.30 -14.54
CA LYS A 211 -12.47 -2.90 -15.95
C LYS A 211 -13.87 -2.69 -16.54
N ASN A 212 -14.73 -3.71 -16.43
CA ASN A 212 -16.09 -3.68 -16.97
C ASN A 212 -16.93 -2.54 -16.36
N VAL A 213 -16.88 -2.35 -15.04
CA VAL A 213 -17.62 -1.26 -14.38
C VAL A 213 -17.10 0.11 -14.81
N ASN A 214 -15.80 0.24 -15.07
CA ASN A 214 -15.19 1.51 -15.48
C ASN A 214 -15.55 1.93 -16.91
N GLU A 215 -15.90 1.00 -17.80
CA GLU A 215 -16.39 1.34 -19.14
C GLU A 215 -17.62 2.27 -19.09
N THR A 216 -18.48 2.09 -18.07
CA THR A 216 -19.66 2.92 -17.85
C THR A 216 -19.35 4.18 -17.03
N HIS A 217 -18.51 4.08 -16.00
CA HIS A 217 -18.31 5.17 -15.04
C HIS A 217 -17.20 6.15 -15.41
N GLY A 218 -16.24 5.75 -16.26
CA GLY A 218 -15.12 6.60 -16.71
C GLY A 218 -14.32 7.22 -15.56
N ARG A 219 -14.11 6.50 -14.46
CA ARG A 219 -13.34 6.98 -13.30
C ARG A 219 -11.85 6.84 -13.56
N ARG A 220 -11.07 7.67 -12.85
CA ARG A 220 -9.61 7.50 -12.80
C ARG A 220 -9.26 6.43 -11.79
N ILE A 221 -9.05 5.21 -12.28
CA ILE A 221 -8.63 4.08 -11.45
C ILE A 221 -7.14 3.80 -11.59
N GLU A 222 -6.52 3.38 -10.49
CA GLU A 222 -5.15 2.91 -10.44
C GLU A 222 -5.12 1.45 -9.96
N PHE A 223 -4.56 0.55 -10.77
CA PHE A 223 -4.31 -0.83 -10.34
C PHE A 223 -2.96 -0.91 -9.62
N GLN A 224 -3.00 -1.19 -8.33
CA GLN A 224 -1.81 -1.27 -7.49
C GLN A 224 -1.48 -2.71 -7.16
N MET A 225 -0.23 -3.09 -7.37
CA MET A 225 0.21 -4.47 -7.18
C MET A 225 1.59 -4.51 -6.55
N LEU A 226 1.87 -5.54 -5.76
CA LEU A 226 3.21 -5.77 -5.25
C LEU A 226 4.23 -5.96 -6.38
N MET A 227 5.42 -5.38 -6.21
CA MET A 227 6.58 -5.63 -7.06
C MET A 227 6.82 -7.13 -7.28
N GLY A 228 7.25 -7.47 -8.50
CA GLY A 228 7.70 -8.82 -8.88
C GLY A 228 6.60 -9.87 -8.91
N VAL A 229 5.34 -9.46 -8.73
CA VAL A 229 4.17 -10.33 -8.81
C VAL A 229 3.40 -10.04 -10.10
N ARG A 230 2.97 -11.11 -10.79
CA ARG A 230 1.98 -11.06 -11.89
C ARG A 230 2.38 -10.11 -13.04
N LYS A 231 3.63 -10.18 -13.51
CA LYS A 231 4.17 -9.30 -14.57
C LYS A 231 3.27 -9.24 -15.81
N SER A 232 2.87 -10.38 -16.37
CA SER A 232 2.05 -10.42 -17.59
C SER A 232 0.71 -9.69 -17.44
N LEU A 233 0.08 -9.77 -16.26
CA LEU A 233 -1.15 -9.04 -15.97
C LEU A 233 -0.91 -7.53 -15.95
N LYS A 234 0.18 -7.08 -15.30
CA LYS A 234 0.55 -5.66 -15.27
C LYS A 234 0.81 -5.12 -16.68
N ASP A 235 1.60 -5.85 -17.47
CA ASP A 235 1.91 -5.47 -18.85
C ASP A 235 0.62 -5.39 -19.69
N GLY A 236 -0.32 -6.32 -19.49
CA GLY A 236 -1.64 -6.31 -20.14
C GLY A 236 -2.45 -5.07 -19.77
N LEU A 237 -2.58 -4.77 -18.48
CA LEU A 237 -3.30 -3.58 -18.00
C LEU A 237 -2.69 -2.27 -18.51
N VAL A 238 -1.35 -2.17 -18.57
CA VAL A 238 -0.67 -1.01 -19.18
C VAL A 238 -1.00 -0.91 -20.66
N SER A 239 -1.00 -2.03 -21.40
CA SER A 239 -1.33 -2.06 -22.83
C SER A 239 -2.78 -1.68 -23.11
N GLU A 240 -3.68 -1.96 -22.17
CA GLU A 240 -5.08 -1.52 -22.19
C GLU A 240 -5.26 -0.03 -21.80
N GLY A 241 -4.18 0.66 -21.44
CA GLY A 241 -4.20 2.09 -21.11
C GLY A 241 -4.51 2.42 -19.64
N PHE A 242 -4.58 1.43 -18.76
CA PHE A 242 -4.78 1.66 -17.33
C PHE A 242 -3.51 2.16 -16.64
N VAL A 243 -3.69 2.94 -15.57
CA VAL A 243 -2.60 3.28 -14.66
C VAL A 243 -2.29 2.07 -13.79
N VAL A 244 -1.08 1.54 -13.92
CA VAL A 244 -0.58 0.42 -13.11
C VAL A 244 0.58 0.89 -12.27
N VAL A 245 0.62 0.48 -10.99
CA VAL A 245 1.63 0.94 -10.04
C VAL A 245 2.17 -0.23 -9.21
N ASP A 246 3.50 -0.29 -9.12
CA ASP A 246 4.19 -1.26 -8.28
C ASP A 246 4.37 -0.72 -6.86
N TYR A 247 3.93 -1.49 -5.87
CA TYR A 247 4.31 -1.30 -4.48
C TYR A 247 5.70 -1.91 -4.26
N ILE A 248 6.67 -1.04 -3.95
CA ILE A 248 8.11 -1.32 -3.88
C ILE A 248 8.57 -1.17 -2.42
N PRO A 249 8.62 -2.26 -1.65
CA PRO A 249 9.17 -2.23 -0.31
C PRO A 249 10.69 -2.32 -0.32
N TYR A 250 11.35 -1.62 0.60
CA TYR A 250 12.80 -1.72 0.81
C TYR A 250 13.15 -1.53 2.28
N GLY A 251 14.37 -1.93 2.66
CA GLY A 251 14.92 -1.71 4.00
C GLY A 251 15.30 -3.01 4.71
N LYS A 252 16.03 -2.88 5.81
CA LYS A 252 16.61 -4.01 6.55
C LYS A 252 15.56 -4.90 7.23
N LYS A 253 14.38 -4.36 7.57
CA LYS A 253 13.27 -5.11 8.21
C LYS A 253 12.45 -5.91 7.19
N TRP A 254 13.09 -6.56 6.22
CA TRP A 254 12.41 -7.25 5.11
C TRP A 254 11.85 -8.63 5.44
N LEU A 255 12.37 -9.29 6.49
CA LEU A 255 12.01 -10.66 6.82
C LEU A 255 10.53 -10.80 7.23
N PRO A 256 9.96 -10.00 8.15
CA PRO A 256 8.54 -10.10 8.50
C PRO A 256 7.62 -9.90 7.29
N TYR A 257 7.95 -8.93 6.43
CA TYR A 257 7.22 -8.67 5.20
C TYR A 257 7.24 -9.88 4.26
N THR A 258 8.43 -10.44 4.00
CA THR A 258 8.60 -11.59 3.11
C THR A 258 7.87 -12.82 3.63
N LEU A 259 7.92 -13.09 4.94
CA LEU A 259 7.19 -14.20 5.56
C LEU A 259 5.66 -14.06 5.38
N ARG A 260 5.12 -12.84 5.45
CA ARG A 260 3.70 -12.57 5.17
C ARG A 260 3.34 -12.95 3.72
N ARG A 261 4.16 -12.53 2.76
CA ARG A 261 3.99 -12.85 1.31
C ARG A 261 4.09 -14.34 1.00
N ILE A 262 4.92 -15.08 1.75
CA ILE A 262 5.02 -16.54 1.63
C ILE A 262 3.73 -17.21 2.12
N ARG A 263 3.22 -16.81 3.30
CA ARG A 263 2.01 -17.40 3.90
C ARG A 263 0.76 -17.18 3.05
N GLU A 264 0.67 -16.05 2.36
CA GLU A 264 -0.47 -15.71 1.50
C GLU A 264 -0.59 -16.58 0.24
N ARG A 265 0.46 -17.33 -0.14
CA ARG A 265 0.42 -18.21 -1.32
C ARG A 265 0.89 -19.61 -0.96
N LYS A 266 -0.03 -20.59 -0.97
CA LYS A 266 0.29 -22.02 -0.76
C LYS A 266 1.44 -22.52 -1.65
N ARG A 267 1.54 -22.02 -2.90
CA ARG A 267 2.63 -22.35 -3.84
C ARG A 267 4.00 -21.80 -3.40
N ASN A 268 4.05 -20.68 -2.68
CA ASN A 268 5.28 -20.12 -2.13
C ASN A 268 5.80 -20.94 -0.94
N ILE A 269 4.92 -21.57 -0.17
CA ILE A 269 5.31 -22.46 0.95
C ILE A 269 6.08 -23.67 0.41
N LEU A 270 5.64 -24.29 -0.69
CA LEU A 270 6.39 -25.37 -1.35
C LEU A 270 7.76 -24.91 -1.87
N LEU A 271 7.86 -23.70 -2.40
CA LEU A 271 9.14 -23.15 -2.90
C LEU A 271 10.12 -22.87 -1.74
N VAL A 272 9.62 -22.41 -0.59
CA VAL A 272 10.43 -22.20 0.61
C VAL A 272 10.87 -23.54 1.22
N LEU A 273 9.99 -24.53 1.28
CA LEU A 273 10.36 -25.88 1.74
C LEU A 273 11.46 -26.49 0.85
N ARG A 274 11.32 -26.40 -0.47
CA ARG A 274 12.40 -26.80 -1.40
C ARG A 274 13.70 -26.04 -1.12
N SER A 275 13.65 -24.73 -0.93
CA SER A 275 14.86 -23.94 -0.60
C SER A 275 15.54 -24.28 0.73
N VAL A 276 14.84 -24.94 1.67
CA VAL A 276 15.38 -25.33 2.98
C VAL A 276 15.86 -26.79 2.98
N PHE A 277 15.30 -27.63 2.10
CA PHE A 277 15.63 -29.06 2.00
C PHE A 277 16.47 -29.43 0.76
N ASP A 278 16.71 -28.50 -0.16
CA ASP A 278 17.61 -28.69 -1.30
C ASP A 278 19.07 -28.42 -0.90
N ILE A 279 19.86 -29.51 -0.93
CA ILE A 279 21.24 -29.56 -1.44
C ILE A 279 21.24 -29.12 -2.90
#